data_AF-A0A670IB84-F1
#
_entry.id   AF-A0A670IB84-F1
#
_cell.length_a   1.000
_cell.length_b   1.000
_cell.length_c   1.000
_cell.angle_alpha   90.00
_cell.angle_beta   90.00
_cell.angle_gamma   90.00
#
_symmetry.space_group_name_H-M   'P 1'
#
loop_
_entity.id
_entity.type
_entity.pdbx_description
1 polymer ?
#
loop_
_entity_poly.entity_id
_entity_poly.type
_entity_poly.pdbx_seq_one_letter_code
_entity_poly.pdbx_strand_id
1 'polypeptide(L)'
;MVPEKVGTYSIQFAFAIDKINILNSEQIVFEVEPNEPTQLMPRILPNTPTVSNAQSVGSRTLVKDLTLVIMDEYKNCTGNDLDGKIIAKIRSSTDKVKDIPLFQGKTDTVEFPFHRGIVEIEDLVLAENSPGRDSTEYILVFEPDIPILNRRLEPYCLPFMFYDGYKKQQQMATLSKERDELSKSITAYRDTFDTTNQLLTEMKRQVQEAETREAQLKDKLKRLRIDIPQTNVLHFACSLLKEKISEREGIMKQPRRTCTCSDYPKDKDVLGKISHLAQIEDNEAAKVISWHLASDMDCVVTLTTAAARRIFDETKGQQQVLPLDSIYRRSLPDWNRPLPHLQNGRNTFKAIGNPVFARNLLTFPEHTENCQTVFGMLLGDAILIDNLDAANHYRKELVKNTHCPALLTRDGERIRSNGKFGGLQNKAPPMDKLRGMVFGAPLPQRCKILSEQIDLLQQYQKAVAWLTNKKADLDFHEQSYNSPEMNKKKKELADQEKRLKAIEQELGMLLTHSLLHDGVGKLTILIISETHSGNLQFHK
;
A
#
# COMPACT_ATOMS: atom_id res chain seq x y z
N MET A 1 -12.88 -4.96 -4.20
CA MET A 1 -13.92 -4.51 -5.13
C MET A 1 -13.99 -5.55 -6.23
N VAL A 2 -15.15 -6.18 -6.44
CA VAL A 2 -15.32 -7.22 -7.47
C VAL A 2 -15.50 -6.53 -8.84
N PRO A 3 -14.89 -7.01 -9.93
CA PRO A 3 -15.11 -6.47 -11.27
C PRO A 3 -16.59 -6.53 -11.66
N GLU A 4 -17.10 -5.47 -12.31
CA GLU A 4 -18.51 -5.39 -12.76
C GLU A 4 -18.79 -6.20 -14.03
N LYS A 5 -17.73 -6.58 -14.76
CA LYS A 5 -17.84 -7.35 -16.01
C LYS A 5 -17.54 -8.82 -15.77
N VAL A 6 -18.30 -9.66 -16.46
CA VAL A 6 -18.07 -11.12 -16.48
C VAL A 6 -16.76 -11.43 -17.17
N GLY A 7 -16.00 -12.36 -16.58
CA GLY A 7 -14.73 -12.78 -17.14
C GLY A 7 -13.84 -13.48 -16.12
N THR A 8 -12.72 -13.98 -16.63
CA THR A 8 -11.67 -14.59 -15.82
C THR A 8 -10.70 -13.49 -15.39
N TYR A 9 -10.59 -13.28 -14.08
CA TYR A 9 -9.70 -12.29 -13.49
C TYR A 9 -8.62 -13.00 -12.68
N SER A 10 -7.45 -12.37 -12.58
CA SER A 10 -6.39 -12.83 -11.69
C SER A 10 -5.95 -11.72 -10.74
N ILE A 11 -5.80 -12.09 -9.47
CA ILE A 11 -5.16 -11.24 -8.45
C ILE A 11 -3.77 -11.80 -8.21
N GLN A 12 -2.77 -10.91 -8.23
CA GLN A 12 -1.40 -11.22 -7.90
C GLN A 12 -0.85 -10.16 -6.95
N PHE A 13 -0.26 -10.61 -5.84
CA PHE A 13 0.39 -9.72 -4.89
C PHE A 13 1.87 -9.66 -5.23
N ALA A 14 2.36 -8.46 -5.51
CA ALA A 14 3.77 -8.21 -5.79
C ALA A 14 4.41 -7.46 -4.61
N PHE A 15 5.47 -8.03 -4.05
CA PHE A 15 6.29 -7.40 -3.02
C PHE A 15 7.66 -7.04 -3.61
N ALA A 16 7.89 -5.75 -3.82
CA ALA A 16 9.16 -5.24 -4.34
C ALA A 16 10.17 -5.09 -3.20
N ILE A 17 11.19 -5.94 -3.18
CA ILE A 17 12.32 -5.84 -2.24
C ILE A 17 13.30 -4.74 -2.72
N ASP A 18 13.52 -4.66 -4.02
CA ASP A 18 14.26 -3.58 -4.68
C ASP A 18 13.76 -3.36 -6.14
N LYS A 19 14.48 -2.57 -6.95
CA LYS A 19 14.07 -2.24 -8.34
C LYS A 19 14.13 -3.43 -9.32
N ILE A 20 14.77 -4.53 -8.94
CA ILE A 20 15.07 -5.69 -9.80
C ILE A 20 14.39 -6.95 -9.24
N ASN A 21 14.28 -7.05 -7.91
CA ASN A 21 13.74 -8.19 -7.21
C ASN A 21 12.31 -7.92 -6.72
N ILE A 22 11.34 -8.36 -7.52
CA ILE A 22 9.91 -8.39 -7.16
C ILE A 22 9.54 -9.84 -6.85
N LEU A 23 9.13 -10.10 -5.61
CA LEU A 23 8.53 -11.37 -5.24
C LEU A 23 7.05 -11.31 -5.58
N ASN A 24 6.61 -12.20 -6.47
CA ASN A 24 5.21 -12.33 -6.82
C ASN A 24 4.61 -13.51 -6.06
N SER A 25 3.42 -13.32 -5.50
CA SER A 25 2.60 -14.43 -5.02
C SER A 25 2.15 -15.29 -6.19
N GLU A 26 1.63 -16.48 -5.87
CA GLU A 26 0.80 -17.24 -6.80
C GLU A 26 -0.39 -16.38 -7.26
N GLN A 27 -0.77 -16.57 -8.53
CA GLN A 27 -1.96 -15.92 -9.09
C GLN A 27 -3.20 -16.63 -8.59
N ILE A 28 -4.10 -15.86 -7.99
CA ILE A 28 -5.44 -16.32 -7.64
C ILE A 28 -6.33 -15.98 -8.83
N VAL A 29 -6.66 -17.00 -9.62
CA VAL A 29 -7.61 -16.87 -10.72
C VAL A 29 -9.02 -17.10 -10.18
N PHE A 30 -9.93 -16.21 -10.49
CA PHE A 30 -11.34 -16.33 -10.14
C PHE A 30 -12.19 -15.89 -11.33
N GLU A 31 -13.37 -16.50 -11.45
CA GLU A 31 -14.34 -16.16 -12.48
C GLU A 31 -15.42 -15.29 -11.87
N VAL A 32 -15.74 -14.21 -12.57
CA VAL A 32 -16.89 -13.36 -12.24
C VAL A 32 -18.03 -13.83 -13.11
N GLU A 33 -19.08 -14.37 -12.49
CA GLU A 33 -20.31 -14.80 -13.17
C GLU A 33 -21.32 -13.63 -13.33
N PRO A 34 -22.23 -13.70 -14.32
CA PRO A 34 -23.26 -12.69 -14.50
C PRO A 34 -24.23 -12.65 -13.30
N ASN A 35 -24.75 -11.46 -12.98
CA ASN A 35 -25.78 -11.32 -11.96
C ASN A 35 -27.15 -11.83 -12.45
N GLU A 36 -28.15 -11.77 -11.55
CA GLU A 36 -29.53 -12.09 -11.88
C GLU A 36 -30.05 -11.22 -13.06
N PRO A 37 -30.88 -11.80 -13.94
CA PRO A 37 -31.60 -11.07 -14.98
C PRO A 37 -32.35 -9.83 -14.47
N THR A 38 -32.11 -8.66 -15.09
CA THR A 38 -32.81 -7.42 -14.71
C THR A 38 -33.53 -6.75 -15.88
N GLN A 39 -32.97 -6.82 -17.09
CA GLN A 39 -33.44 -6.01 -18.23
C GLN A 39 -33.28 -6.75 -19.56
N LEU A 40 -34.12 -6.38 -20.53
CA LEU A 40 -33.97 -6.77 -21.92
C LEU A 40 -33.23 -5.66 -22.68
N MET A 41 -32.15 -6.00 -23.37
CA MET A 41 -31.35 -5.01 -24.11
C MET A 41 -30.94 -5.54 -25.49
N PRO A 42 -30.82 -4.67 -26.51
CA PRO A 42 -30.33 -5.08 -27.81
C PRO A 42 -28.84 -5.42 -27.73
N ARG A 43 -28.44 -6.50 -28.41
CA ARG A 43 -27.03 -6.89 -28.55
C ARG A 43 -26.22 -5.82 -29.29
N ILE A 44 -26.84 -5.21 -30.30
CA ILE A 44 -26.33 -4.08 -31.05
C ILE A 44 -27.42 -3.02 -31.04
N LEU A 45 -27.11 -1.82 -30.54
CA LEU A 45 -28.08 -0.73 -30.46
C LEU A 45 -28.59 -0.37 -31.87
N PRO A 46 -29.88 -0.57 -32.17
CA PRO A 46 -30.45 -0.21 -33.47
C PRO A 46 -30.47 1.32 -33.63
N ASN A 47 -30.44 1.78 -34.88
CA ASN A 47 -30.69 3.20 -35.16
C ASN A 47 -32.15 3.54 -34.88
N THR A 48 -32.43 4.81 -34.61
CA THR A 48 -33.81 5.26 -34.41
C THR A 48 -34.60 5.12 -35.72
N PRO A 49 -35.64 4.26 -35.77
CA PRO A 49 -36.36 4.00 -37.00
C PRO A 49 -37.19 5.20 -37.43
N THR A 50 -37.29 5.38 -38.74
CA THR A 50 -38.21 6.35 -39.37
C THR A 50 -39.05 5.61 -40.37
N VAL A 51 -40.36 5.57 -40.15
CA VAL A 51 -41.31 4.76 -40.92
C VAL A 51 -42.40 5.62 -41.53
N SER A 52 -43.05 5.11 -42.57
CA SER A 52 -44.19 5.75 -43.23
C SER A 52 -45.28 4.74 -43.54
N ASN A 53 -46.51 5.20 -43.70
CA ASN A 53 -47.67 4.37 -44.07
C ASN A 53 -47.71 3.95 -45.56
N ALA A 54 -46.63 4.17 -46.31
CA ALA A 54 -46.52 3.86 -47.74
C ALA A 54 -46.63 2.35 -48.03
N GLN A 55 -46.95 1.99 -49.28
CA GLN A 55 -47.12 0.59 -49.70
C GLN A 55 -45.83 -0.25 -49.56
N SER A 56 -44.68 0.38 -49.79
CA SER A 56 -43.36 -0.25 -49.71
C SER A 56 -43.09 -0.84 -48.32
N VAL A 57 -42.73 -2.13 -48.26
CA VAL A 57 -42.39 -2.83 -47.02
C VAL A 57 -41.21 -2.15 -46.33
N GLY A 58 -40.15 -1.80 -47.06
CA GLY A 58 -38.95 -1.18 -46.49
C GLY A 58 -39.21 0.20 -45.86
N SER A 59 -40.26 0.90 -46.27
CA SER A 59 -40.66 2.18 -45.69
C SER A 59 -41.50 2.03 -44.43
N ARG A 60 -42.02 0.82 -44.16
CA ARG A 60 -42.84 0.45 -42.99
C ARG A 60 -42.08 -0.36 -41.96
N THR A 61 -40.88 -0.84 -42.28
CA THR A 61 -40.04 -1.66 -41.39
C THR A 61 -39.56 -0.82 -40.20
N LEU A 62 -39.95 -1.24 -38.99
CA LEU A 62 -39.53 -0.65 -37.72
C LEU A 62 -38.15 -1.16 -37.32
N VAL A 63 -37.93 -2.46 -37.38
CA VAL A 63 -36.64 -3.06 -37.07
C VAL A 63 -36.34 -4.18 -38.05
N LYS A 64 -35.06 -4.35 -38.34
CA LYS A 64 -34.53 -5.40 -39.19
C LYS A 64 -33.30 -6.01 -38.50
N ASP A 65 -33.22 -7.33 -38.47
CA ASP A 65 -32.11 -8.10 -37.89
C ASP A 65 -31.80 -7.68 -36.43
N LEU A 66 -32.83 -7.54 -35.59
CA LEU A 66 -32.69 -7.12 -34.20
C LEU A 66 -32.54 -8.34 -33.28
N THR A 67 -31.40 -8.42 -32.58
CA THR A 67 -31.20 -9.39 -31.51
C THR A 67 -31.36 -8.73 -30.15
N LEU A 68 -32.33 -9.16 -29.35
CA LEU A 68 -32.45 -8.76 -27.94
C LEU A 68 -31.95 -9.88 -27.03
N VAL A 69 -31.30 -9.49 -25.94
CA VAL A 69 -30.67 -10.40 -24.99
C VAL A 69 -31.03 -9.96 -23.57
N ILE A 70 -31.29 -10.92 -22.70
CA ILE A 70 -31.48 -10.68 -21.27
C ILE A 70 -30.11 -10.35 -20.64
N MET A 71 -30.06 -9.23 -19.94
CA MET A 71 -28.86 -8.74 -19.27
C MET A 71 -29.10 -8.46 -17.78
N ASP A 72 -28.02 -8.53 -17.00
CA ASP A 72 -28.00 -8.05 -15.62
C ASP A 72 -27.87 -6.51 -15.54
N GLU A 73 -27.79 -5.97 -14.33
CA GLU A 73 -27.67 -4.53 -14.07
C GLU A 73 -26.35 -3.93 -14.60
N TYR A 74 -25.32 -4.77 -14.76
CA TYR A 74 -23.99 -4.39 -15.26
C TYR A 74 -23.82 -4.64 -16.76
N LYS A 75 -24.92 -4.98 -17.47
CA LYS A 75 -24.94 -5.28 -18.91
C LYS A 75 -24.10 -6.51 -19.28
N ASN A 76 -24.08 -7.52 -18.43
CA ASN A 76 -23.57 -8.85 -18.77
C ASN A 76 -24.73 -9.74 -19.25
N CYS A 77 -24.47 -10.59 -20.25
CA CYS A 77 -25.48 -11.54 -20.74
C CYS A 77 -25.79 -12.58 -19.67
N THR A 78 -27.07 -12.82 -19.41
CA THR A 78 -27.56 -13.77 -18.40
C THR A 78 -28.86 -14.44 -18.88
N GLY A 79 -29.45 -15.33 -18.08
CA GLY A 79 -30.72 -15.98 -18.41
C GLY A 79 -30.64 -17.04 -19.51
N ASN A 80 -29.51 -17.75 -19.62
CA ASN A 80 -29.30 -18.84 -20.59
C ASN A 80 -30.27 -20.03 -20.40
N ASP A 81 -30.91 -20.09 -19.24
CA ASP A 81 -31.90 -21.06 -18.78
C ASP A 81 -33.35 -20.55 -18.90
N LEU A 82 -33.54 -19.31 -19.35
CA LEU A 82 -34.85 -18.68 -19.48
C LEU A 82 -35.39 -18.82 -20.91
N ASP A 83 -36.60 -19.36 -21.00
CA ASP A 83 -37.41 -19.41 -22.22
C ASP A 83 -38.74 -18.70 -21.99
N GLY A 84 -39.27 -18.08 -23.05
CA GLY A 84 -40.52 -17.34 -22.96
C GLY A 84 -40.88 -16.67 -24.29
N LYS A 85 -41.59 -15.56 -24.19
CA LYS A 85 -41.92 -14.74 -25.36
C LYS A 85 -41.72 -13.26 -25.08
N ILE A 86 -41.48 -12.49 -26.14
CA ILE A 86 -41.45 -11.04 -26.11
C ILE A 86 -42.67 -10.52 -26.85
N ILE A 87 -43.40 -9.63 -26.21
CA ILE A 87 -44.59 -8.97 -26.75
C ILE A 87 -44.17 -7.58 -27.20
N ALA A 88 -44.08 -7.39 -28.51
CA ALA A 88 -43.85 -6.10 -29.13
C ALA A 88 -45.16 -5.32 -29.21
N LYS A 89 -45.16 -4.06 -28.76
CA LYS A 89 -46.32 -3.16 -28.84
C LYS A 89 -45.91 -1.71 -29.05
N ILE A 90 -46.80 -0.94 -29.66
CA ILE A 90 -46.55 0.48 -29.94
C ILE A 90 -47.33 1.32 -28.94
N ARG A 91 -46.65 2.27 -28.31
CA ARG A 91 -47.25 3.29 -27.45
C ARG A 91 -46.97 4.67 -28.01
N SER A 92 -47.86 5.63 -27.77
CA SER A 92 -47.53 7.03 -28.01
C SER A 92 -46.61 7.55 -26.90
N SER A 93 -45.72 8.48 -27.24
CA SER A 93 -44.94 9.23 -26.25
C SER A 93 -45.79 10.22 -25.43
N THR A 94 -47.03 10.50 -25.87
CA THR A 94 -47.98 11.36 -25.16
C THR A 94 -49.36 10.70 -25.05
N ASP A 95 -49.96 10.68 -23.85
CA ASP A 95 -51.27 10.07 -23.56
C ASP A 95 -52.47 10.68 -24.33
N LYS A 96 -52.23 11.63 -25.23
CA LYS A 96 -53.24 12.39 -25.97
C LYS A 96 -53.46 11.89 -27.41
N VAL A 97 -52.62 11.01 -27.95
CA VAL A 97 -52.72 10.53 -29.34
C VAL A 97 -53.54 9.23 -29.39
N LYS A 98 -54.72 9.28 -30.03
CA LYS A 98 -55.60 8.11 -30.19
C LYS A 98 -55.23 7.22 -31.38
N ASP A 99 -54.54 7.77 -32.37
CA ASP A 99 -54.17 7.06 -33.61
C ASP A 99 -52.79 6.42 -33.45
N ILE A 100 -52.76 5.20 -32.93
CA ILE A 100 -51.54 4.42 -32.72
C ILE A 100 -51.27 3.53 -33.94
N PRO A 101 -50.05 3.55 -34.51
CA PRO A 101 -49.69 2.65 -35.59
C PRO A 101 -49.86 1.18 -35.24
N LEU A 102 -50.32 0.40 -36.22
CA LEU A 102 -50.59 -1.03 -36.10
C LEU A 102 -49.55 -1.84 -36.87
N PHE A 103 -49.26 -3.04 -36.38
CA PHE A 103 -48.37 -3.97 -37.05
C PHE A 103 -49.03 -4.61 -38.28
N GLN A 104 -48.20 -5.22 -39.13
CA GLN A 104 -48.64 -6.01 -40.28
C GLN A 104 -49.74 -7.02 -39.86
N GLY A 105 -50.87 -7.03 -40.58
CA GLY A 105 -52.07 -7.78 -40.18
C GLY A 105 -53.09 -6.99 -39.37
N LYS A 106 -52.84 -5.68 -39.13
CA LYS A 106 -53.68 -4.76 -38.33
C LYS A 106 -53.83 -5.19 -36.87
N THR A 107 -52.76 -5.74 -36.30
CA THR A 107 -52.68 -6.09 -34.88
C THR A 107 -51.99 -4.99 -34.08
N ASP A 108 -52.35 -4.87 -32.81
CA ASP A 108 -51.77 -3.96 -31.82
C ASP A 108 -50.54 -4.54 -31.13
N THR A 109 -50.39 -5.87 -31.15
CA THR A 109 -49.25 -6.60 -30.59
C THR A 109 -48.72 -7.67 -31.55
N VAL A 110 -47.42 -7.98 -31.44
CA VAL A 110 -46.76 -9.12 -32.11
C VAL A 110 -45.94 -9.87 -31.08
N GLU A 111 -46.01 -11.20 -31.09
CA GLU A 111 -45.28 -12.06 -30.16
C GLU A 111 -44.08 -12.74 -30.85
N PHE A 112 -42.94 -12.74 -30.18
CA PHE A 112 -41.72 -13.42 -30.62
C PHE A 112 -41.28 -14.43 -29.55
N PRO A 113 -41.18 -15.73 -29.86
CA PRO A 113 -40.61 -16.67 -28.92
C PRO A 113 -39.11 -16.38 -28.76
N PHE A 114 -38.60 -16.42 -27.53
CA PHE A 114 -37.17 -16.29 -27.25
C PHE A 114 -36.70 -17.50 -26.46
N HIS A 115 -35.47 -17.94 -26.74
CA HIS A 115 -34.90 -19.14 -26.13
C HIS A 115 -33.54 -18.81 -25.54
N ARG A 116 -33.23 -19.36 -24.37
CA ARG A 116 -31.96 -19.15 -23.66
C ARG A 116 -31.63 -17.67 -23.48
N GLY A 117 -32.65 -16.86 -23.18
CA GLY A 117 -32.50 -15.42 -22.97
C GLY A 117 -32.20 -14.59 -24.23
N ILE A 118 -32.32 -15.17 -25.43
CA ILE A 118 -32.03 -14.49 -26.71
C ILE A 118 -33.25 -14.57 -27.63
N VAL A 119 -33.59 -13.43 -28.25
CA VAL A 119 -34.56 -13.34 -29.35
C VAL A 119 -33.88 -12.78 -30.59
N GLU A 120 -34.23 -13.32 -31.74
CA GLU A 120 -33.84 -12.81 -33.04
C GLU A 120 -35.10 -12.40 -33.79
N ILE A 121 -35.17 -11.13 -34.17
CA ILE A 121 -36.30 -10.53 -34.90
C ILE A 121 -35.80 -10.15 -36.28
N GLU A 122 -36.16 -10.95 -37.28
CA GLU A 122 -35.75 -10.74 -38.68
C GLU A 122 -36.32 -9.43 -39.23
N ASP A 123 -37.63 -9.25 -39.18
CA ASP A 123 -38.31 -8.04 -39.63
C ASP A 123 -39.57 -7.77 -38.77
N LEU A 124 -39.74 -6.53 -38.32
CA LEU A 124 -40.99 -6.05 -37.72
C LEU A 124 -41.50 -4.86 -38.51
N VAL A 125 -42.72 -4.95 -39.03
CA VAL A 125 -43.25 -4.03 -40.05
C VAL A 125 -44.63 -3.51 -39.64
N LEU A 126 -44.89 -2.23 -39.89
CA LEU A 126 -46.22 -1.62 -39.75
C LEU A 126 -47.19 -2.08 -40.84
N ALA A 127 -48.49 -2.05 -40.59
CA ALA A 127 -49.51 -2.30 -41.61
C ALA A 127 -49.47 -1.26 -42.75
N GLU A 128 -49.82 -1.69 -43.96
CA GLU A 128 -50.09 -0.75 -45.06
C GLU A 128 -51.26 0.18 -44.69
N ASN A 129 -51.12 1.48 -44.95
CA ASN A 129 -52.09 2.50 -44.54
C ASN A 129 -52.40 2.45 -43.03
N SER A 130 -51.39 2.09 -42.21
CA SER A 130 -51.52 2.11 -40.75
C SER A 130 -52.00 3.48 -40.26
N PRO A 131 -52.89 3.53 -39.26
CA PRO A 131 -53.18 4.78 -38.55
C PRO A 131 -51.90 5.35 -37.93
N GLY A 132 -51.89 6.65 -37.67
CA GLY A 132 -50.74 7.33 -37.12
C GLY A 132 -50.77 8.81 -37.52
N ARG A 133 -50.38 9.67 -36.58
CA ARG A 133 -50.22 11.11 -36.85
C ARG A 133 -48.84 11.38 -37.48
N ASP A 134 -48.83 12.14 -38.58
CA ASP A 134 -47.57 12.58 -39.23
C ASP A 134 -46.63 13.30 -38.24
N SER A 135 -45.33 13.12 -38.47
CA SER A 135 -44.25 13.76 -37.71
C SER A 135 -44.35 13.55 -36.20
N THR A 136 -44.92 12.42 -35.77
CA THR A 136 -45.12 12.10 -34.36
C THR A 136 -44.18 10.96 -33.95
N GLU A 137 -43.57 11.10 -32.78
CA GLU A 137 -42.76 10.07 -32.14
C GLU A 137 -43.65 9.04 -31.44
N TYR A 138 -43.35 7.77 -31.67
CA TYR A 138 -43.95 6.64 -30.97
C TYR A 138 -42.85 5.79 -30.35
N ILE A 139 -43.22 4.96 -29.38
CA ILE A 139 -42.29 4.08 -28.67
C ILE A 139 -42.70 2.64 -28.96
N LEU A 140 -41.79 1.89 -29.59
CA LEU A 140 -41.88 0.45 -29.71
C LEU A 140 -41.36 -0.19 -28.42
N VAL A 141 -42.24 -0.86 -27.69
CA VAL A 141 -41.93 -1.50 -26.41
C VAL A 141 -41.86 -3.01 -26.63
N PHE A 142 -40.74 -3.62 -26.27
CA PHE A 142 -40.55 -5.06 -26.22
C PHE A 142 -40.67 -5.52 -24.77
N GLU A 143 -41.83 -6.06 -24.41
CA GLU A 143 -42.08 -6.57 -23.06
C GLU A 143 -41.80 -8.07 -22.97
N PRO A 144 -40.86 -8.52 -22.12
CA PRO A 144 -40.62 -9.94 -21.89
C PRO A 144 -41.73 -10.55 -21.02
N ASP A 145 -42.27 -11.68 -21.47
CA ASP A 145 -43.22 -12.53 -20.75
C ASP A 145 -42.56 -13.89 -20.51
N ILE A 146 -42.12 -14.09 -19.26
CA ILE A 146 -41.31 -15.24 -18.83
C ILE A 146 -42.05 -15.97 -17.70
N PRO A 147 -42.76 -17.08 -17.98
CA PRO A 147 -43.62 -17.74 -17.00
C PRO A 147 -42.88 -18.24 -15.75
N ILE A 148 -41.60 -18.58 -15.88
CA ILE A 148 -40.76 -19.16 -14.81
C ILE A 148 -40.22 -18.07 -13.87
N LEU A 149 -40.19 -16.80 -14.31
CA LEU A 149 -39.59 -15.70 -13.57
C LEU A 149 -40.67 -14.94 -12.78
N ASN A 150 -40.61 -15.01 -11.44
CA ASN A 150 -41.55 -14.31 -10.56
C ASN A 150 -41.37 -12.76 -10.54
N ARG A 151 -40.35 -12.24 -11.22
CA ARG A 151 -40.01 -10.81 -11.31
C ARG A 151 -40.18 -10.32 -12.75
N ARG A 152 -40.69 -9.10 -12.94
CA ARG A 152 -40.73 -8.46 -14.26
C ARG A 152 -39.36 -7.90 -14.61
N LEU A 153 -38.85 -8.26 -15.78
CA LEU A 153 -37.67 -7.63 -16.36
C LEU A 153 -38.06 -6.27 -16.96
N GLU A 154 -37.12 -5.33 -16.96
CA GLU A 154 -37.33 -4.05 -17.62
C GLU A 154 -37.43 -4.24 -19.15
N PRO A 155 -38.48 -3.68 -19.78
CA PRO A 155 -38.68 -3.82 -21.22
C PRO A 155 -37.75 -2.91 -22.02
N TYR A 156 -37.35 -3.38 -23.21
CA TYR A 156 -36.59 -2.53 -24.12
C TYR A 156 -37.54 -1.58 -24.85
N CYS A 157 -37.26 -0.28 -24.78
CA CYS A 157 -38.03 0.76 -25.46
C CYS A 157 -37.22 1.36 -26.60
N LEU A 158 -37.73 1.26 -27.83
CA LEU A 158 -37.14 1.85 -29.03
C LEU A 158 -38.05 2.97 -29.56
N PRO A 159 -37.66 4.25 -29.44
CA PRO A 159 -38.41 5.33 -30.08
C PRO A 159 -38.31 5.24 -31.61
N PHE A 160 -39.36 5.63 -32.32
CA PHE A 160 -39.38 5.75 -33.77
C PHE A 160 -40.27 6.91 -34.23
N MET A 161 -39.98 7.46 -35.41
CA MET A 161 -40.77 8.55 -36.01
C MET A 161 -41.68 8.03 -37.12
N PHE A 162 -42.94 8.46 -37.11
CA PHE A 162 -43.93 8.13 -38.14
C PHE A 162 -44.18 9.31 -39.08
N TYR A 163 -44.25 9.04 -40.39
CA TYR A 163 -44.51 10.03 -41.44
C TYR A 163 -45.56 9.58 -42.46
N ASP A 164 -46.38 10.51 -42.95
CA ASP A 164 -47.43 10.23 -43.95
C ASP A 164 -46.90 10.11 -45.39
N GLY A 165 -45.58 10.23 -45.61
CA GLY A 165 -45.00 10.25 -46.95
C GLY A 165 -43.55 9.78 -47.07
N TYR A 166 -43.28 8.99 -48.12
CA TYR A 166 -41.98 8.37 -48.40
C TYR A 166 -40.82 9.37 -48.53
N LYS A 167 -41.02 10.50 -49.24
CA LYS A 167 -39.95 11.49 -49.44
C LYS A 167 -39.50 12.14 -48.12
N LYS A 168 -40.46 12.48 -47.26
CA LYS A 168 -40.20 13.07 -45.94
C LYS A 168 -39.52 12.04 -45.03
N GLN A 169 -40.01 10.79 -45.03
CA GLN A 169 -39.38 9.68 -44.32
C GLN A 169 -37.92 9.47 -44.74
N GLN A 170 -37.62 9.46 -46.04
CA GLN A 170 -36.25 9.24 -46.54
C GLN A 170 -35.27 10.35 -46.09
N GLN A 171 -35.71 11.61 -46.11
CA GLN A 171 -34.90 12.74 -45.63
C GLN A 171 -34.64 12.61 -44.12
N MET A 172 -35.67 12.30 -43.34
CA MET A 172 -35.57 12.16 -41.88
C MET A 172 -34.77 10.91 -41.46
N ALA A 173 -34.85 9.82 -42.23
CA ALA A 173 -34.02 8.63 -42.04
C ALA A 173 -32.53 8.95 -42.14
N THR A 174 -32.17 9.79 -43.13
CA THR A 174 -30.79 10.21 -43.36
C THR A 174 -30.28 11.07 -42.20
N LEU A 175 -31.07 12.06 -41.77
CA LEU A 175 -30.73 12.92 -40.62
C LEU A 175 -30.66 12.13 -39.30
N SER A 176 -31.58 11.20 -39.06
CA SER A 176 -31.60 10.34 -37.86
C SER A 176 -30.36 9.45 -37.78
N LYS A 177 -29.97 8.85 -38.92
CA LYS A 177 -28.74 8.04 -39.00
C LYS A 177 -27.48 8.88 -38.74
N GLU A 178 -27.41 10.07 -39.32
CA GLU A 178 -26.28 10.99 -39.11
C GLU A 178 -26.18 11.44 -37.64
N ARG A 179 -27.32 11.74 -36.99
CA ARG A 179 -27.39 12.02 -35.56
C ARG A 179 -26.82 10.86 -34.74
N ASP A 180 -27.30 9.63 -34.99
CA ASP A 180 -26.88 8.45 -34.23
C ASP A 180 -25.36 8.17 -34.40
N GLU A 181 -24.81 8.38 -35.59
CA GLU A 181 -23.37 8.26 -35.86
C GLU A 181 -22.56 9.36 -35.15
N LEU A 182 -23.02 10.62 -35.18
CA LEU A 182 -22.37 11.73 -34.49
C LEU A 182 -22.41 11.54 -32.97
N SER A 183 -23.54 11.15 -32.39
CA SER A 183 -23.68 10.89 -30.95
C SER A 183 -22.74 9.79 -30.47
N LYS A 184 -22.60 8.69 -31.24
CA LYS A 184 -21.63 7.61 -30.95
C LYS A 184 -20.19 8.13 -30.98
N SER A 185 -19.84 8.93 -31.99
CA SER A 185 -18.50 9.53 -32.15
C SER A 185 -18.16 10.48 -31.01
N ILE A 186 -19.08 11.39 -30.64
CA ILE A 186 -18.93 12.33 -29.52
C ILE A 186 -18.72 11.61 -28.20
N THR A 187 -19.50 10.56 -27.94
CA THR A 187 -19.39 9.76 -26.71
C THR A 187 -18.00 9.12 -26.62
N ALA A 188 -17.53 8.47 -27.69
CA ALA A 188 -16.20 7.86 -27.73
C ALA A 188 -15.06 8.88 -27.50
N TYR A 189 -15.19 10.08 -28.08
CA TYR A 189 -14.24 11.16 -27.84
C TYR A 189 -14.23 11.62 -26.38
N ARG A 190 -15.41 11.86 -25.78
CA ARG A 190 -15.54 12.26 -24.37
C ARG A 190 -14.94 11.22 -23.44
N ASP A 191 -15.28 9.94 -23.62
CA ASP A 191 -14.74 8.84 -22.82
C ASP A 191 -13.21 8.79 -22.87
N THR A 192 -12.64 9.01 -24.06
CA THR A 192 -11.18 9.05 -24.25
C THR A 192 -10.54 10.24 -23.50
N PHE A 193 -11.15 11.43 -23.58
CA PHE A 193 -10.64 12.61 -22.88
C PHE A 193 -10.77 12.47 -21.36
N ASP A 194 -11.89 11.93 -20.88
CA ASP A 194 -12.13 11.71 -19.46
C ASP A 194 -11.14 10.69 -18.89
N THR A 195 -10.93 9.57 -19.58
CA THR A 195 -9.92 8.56 -19.20
C THR A 195 -8.52 9.18 -19.13
N THR A 196 -8.16 10.01 -20.11
CA THR A 196 -6.84 10.68 -20.14
C THR A 196 -6.68 11.69 -19.00
N ASN A 197 -7.72 12.47 -18.69
CA ASN A 197 -7.72 13.42 -17.58
C ASN A 197 -7.62 12.71 -16.22
N GLN A 198 -8.32 11.59 -16.05
CA GLN A 198 -8.21 10.76 -14.85
C GLN A 198 -6.78 10.24 -14.66
N LEU A 199 -6.16 9.72 -15.73
CA LEU A 199 -4.75 9.30 -15.69
C LEU A 199 -3.81 10.43 -15.28
N LEU A 200 -3.94 11.62 -15.88
CA LEU A 200 -3.11 12.79 -15.53
C LEU A 200 -3.28 13.20 -14.06
N THR A 201 -4.52 13.16 -13.56
CA THR A 201 -4.82 13.49 -12.15
C THR A 201 -4.14 12.51 -11.20
N GLU A 202 -4.20 11.22 -11.51
CA GLU A 202 -3.53 10.18 -10.74
C GLU A 202 -2.00 10.32 -10.78
N MET A 203 -1.42 10.66 -11.94
CA MET A 203 0.02 10.91 -12.06
C MET A 203 0.47 12.12 -11.24
N LYS A 204 -0.32 13.21 -11.22
CA LYS A 204 -0.06 14.39 -10.37
C LYS A 204 -0.06 14.03 -8.88
N ARG A 205 -1.04 13.22 -8.46
CA ARG A 205 -1.12 12.71 -7.09
C ARG A 205 0.15 11.91 -6.72
N GLN A 206 0.61 11.02 -7.59
CA GLN A 206 1.83 10.23 -7.37
C GLN A 206 3.09 11.11 -7.26
N VAL A 207 3.19 12.18 -8.07
CA VAL A 207 4.30 13.14 -7.96
C VAL A 207 4.26 13.85 -6.61
N GLN A 208 3.10 14.32 -6.15
CA GLN A 208 2.96 15.00 -4.86
C GLN A 208 3.32 14.09 -3.68
N GLU A 209 2.94 12.80 -3.74
CA GLU A 209 3.34 11.80 -2.75
C GLU A 209 4.86 11.59 -2.73
N ALA A 210 5.48 11.54 -3.91
CA ALA A 210 6.92 11.43 -4.07
C ALA A 210 7.68 12.64 -3.51
N GLU A 211 7.17 13.86 -3.74
CA GLU A 211 7.72 15.10 -3.18
C GLU A 211 7.63 15.11 -1.66
N THR A 212 6.48 14.73 -1.11
CA THR A 212 6.27 14.66 0.34
C THR A 212 7.25 13.67 0.99
N ARG A 213 7.44 12.50 0.37
CA ARG A 213 8.37 11.48 0.87
C ARG A 213 9.84 11.94 0.79
N GLU A 214 10.23 12.60 -0.29
CA GLU A 214 11.57 13.18 -0.44
C GLU A 214 11.83 14.23 0.64
N ALA A 215 10.89 15.16 0.87
CA ALA A 215 11.00 16.21 1.88
C ALA A 215 11.12 15.63 3.30
N GLN A 216 10.32 14.61 3.64
CA GLN A 216 10.42 13.92 4.93
C GLN A 216 11.79 13.27 5.16
N LEU A 217 12.36 12.65 4.12
CA LEU A 217 13.68 12.03 4.21
C LEU A 217 14.78 13.09 4.33
N LYS A 218 14.65 14.20 3.62
CA LYS A 218 15.55 15.36 3.71
C LYS A 218 15.57 15.96 5.12
N ASP A 219 14.41 16.12 5.74
CA ASP A 219 14.31 16.60 7.12
C ASP A 219 14.96 15.66 8.13
N LYS A 220 14.81 14.34 7.95
CA LYS A 220 15.52 13.35 8.77
C LYS A 220 17.04 13.46 8.62
N LEU A 221 17.53 13.66 7.39
CA LEU A 221 18.97 13.86 7.13
C LEU A 221 19.50 15.13 7.80
N LYS A 222 18.73 16.22 7.75
CA LYS A 222 19.07 17.48 8.44
C LYS A 222 19.19 17.31 9.95
N ARG A 223 18.32 16.51 10.58
CA ARG A 223 18.42 16.18 12.02
C ARG A 223 19.72 15.43 12.36
N LEU A 224 20.26 14.66 11.42
CA LEU A 224 21.56 13.99 11.54
C LEU A 224 22.74 14.90 11.12
N ARG A 225 22.51 16.21 10.94
CA ARG A 225 23.49 17.21 10.48
C ARG A 225 24.08 16.92 9.09
N ILE A 226 23.27 16.31 8.22
CA ILE A 226 23.60 16.11 6.81
C ILE A 226 22.77 17.09 5.98
N ASP A 227 23.43 18.15 5.49
CA ASP A 227 22.82 19.13 4.60
C ASP A 227 23.03 18.76 3.14
N ILE A 228 21.93 18.62 2.42
CA ILE A 228 21.94 18.26 1.00
C ILE A 228 21.75 19.54 0.17
N PRO A 229 22.63 19.81 -0.80
CA PRO A 229 22.53 21.00 -1.65
C PRO A 229 21.27 20.96 -2.52
N GLN A 230 20.85 22.12 -3.01
CA GLN A 230 19.68 22.24 -3.90
C GLN A 230 19.97 21.75 -5.33
N THR A 231 21.23 21.84 -5.77
CA THR A 231 21.68 21.41 -7.10
C THR A 231 22.51 20.13 -7.02
N ASN A 232 22.47 19.32 -8.09
CA ASN A 232 23.21 18.05 -8.19
C ASN A 232 22.96 17.06 -7.04
N VAL A 233 21.73 17.07 -6.51
CA VAL A 233 21.27 16.28 -5.35
C VAL A 233 21.69 14.81 -5.44
N LEU A 234 21.42 14.15 -6.58
CA LEU A 234 21.75 12.73 -6.77
C LEU A 234 23.25 12.48 -6.72
N HIS A 235 24.05 13.29 -7.41
CA HIS A 235 25.50 13.13 -7.44
C HIS A 235 26.11 13.36 -6.04
N PHE A 236 25.67 14.41 -5.34
CA PHE A 236 26.11 14.68 -3.98
C PHE A 236 25.77 13.53 -3.03
N ALA A 237 24.51 13.07 -3.06
CA ALA A 237 24.06 11.96 -2.22
C ALA A 237 24.85 10.66 -2.50
N CYS A 238 25.13 10.35 -3.77
CA CYS A 238 25.97 9.21 -4.17
C CYS A 238 27.39 9.32 -3.60
N SER A 239 28.02 10.49 -3.72
CA SER A 239 29.39 10.71 -3.26
C SER A 239 29.49 10.63 -1.74
N LEU A 240 28.54 11.26 -1.02
CA LEU A 240 28.48 11.21 0.43
C LEU A 240 28.20 9.78 0.93
N LEU A 241 27.32 9.04 0.25
CA LEU A 241 27.06 7.63 0.58
C LEU A 241 28.34 6.78 0.47
N LYS A 242 29.10 6.95 -0.62
CA LYS A 242 30.39 6.25 -0.81
C LYS A 242 31.40 6.62 0.28
N GLU A 243 31.50 7.89 0.63
CA GLU A 243 32.36 8.36 1.71
C GLU A 243 32.00 7.69 3.04
N LYS A 244 30.71 7.68 3.40
CA LYS A 244 30.21 7.10 4.65
C LYS A 244 30.40 5.58 4.72
N ILE A 245 30.21 4.88 3.60
CA ILE A 245 30.49 3.44 3.51
C ILE A 245 31.99 3.19 3.72
N SER A 246 32.86 3.94 3.05
CA SER A 246 34.32 3.83 3.19
C SER A 246 34.78 4.13 4.62
N GLU A 247 34.22 5.17 5.24
CA GLU A 247 34.45 5.53 6.64
C GLU A 247 34.08 4.39 7.59
N ARG A 248 32.89 3.79 7.41
CA ARG A 248 32.42 2.66 8.20
C ARG A 248 33.33 1.44 8.03
N GLU A 249 33.70 1.11 6.80
CA GLU A 249 34.61 0.00 6.51
C GLU A 249 35.99 0.22 7.11
N GLY A 250 36.50 1.46 7.07
CA GLY A 250 37.74 1.86 7.72
C GLY A 250 37.70 1.56 9.22
N ILE A 251 36.63 1.94 9.92
CA ILE A 251 36.47 1.66 11.35
C ILE A 251 36.31 0.16 11.61
N MET A 252 35.57 -0.57 10.77
CA MET A 252 35.41 -2.02 10.91
C MET A 252 36.73 -2.78 10.80
N LYS A 253 37.65 -2.32 9.94
CA LYS A 253 38.99 -2.90 9.73
C LYS A 253 40.00 -2.56 10.83
N GLN A 254 39.72 -1.58 11.69
CA GLN A 254 40.62 -1.26 12.80
C GLN A 254 40.74 -2.44 13.77
N PRO A 255 41.96 -2.74 14.26
CA PRO A 255 42.16 -3.81 15.23
C PRO A 255 41.39 -3.50 16.51
N ARG A 256 40.62 -4.47 16.99
CA ARG A 256 39.88 -4.39 18.25
C ARG A 256 40.24 -5.59 19.11
N ARG A 257 40.14 -5.43 20.42
CA ARG A 257 40.23 -6.58 21.33
C ARG A 257 39.12 -7.55 20.98
N THR A 258 39.49 -8.79 20.72
CA THR A 258 38.58 -9.92 20.56
C THR A 258 38.90 -10.95 21.63
N CYS A 259 37.87 -11.69 22.06
CA CYS A 259 38.12 -12.87 22.87
C CYS A 259 38.74 -13.94 21.96
N THR A 260 39.82 -14.59 22.42
CA THR A 260 40.49 -15.66 21.66
C THR A 260 40.13 -17.05 22.15
N CYS A 261 39.19 -17.15 23.11
CA CYS A 261 38.62 -18.44 23.50
C CYS A 261 37.84 -19.05 22.34
N SER A 262 37.90 -20.37 22.20
CA SER A 262 37.07 -21.08 21.24
C SER A 262 35.61 -20.82 21.56
N ASP A 263 34.85 -20.36 20.57
CA ASP A 263 33.41 -20.21 20.71
C ASP A 263 32.73 -21.58 20.72
N TYR A 264 31.54 -21.66 21.29
CA TYR A 264 30.72 -22.87 21.26
C TYR A 264 29.76 -22.79 20.06
N PRO A 265 29.56 -23.89 19.30
CA PRO A 265 28.65 -23.88 18.16
C PRO A 265 27.26 -23.35 18.53
N LYS A 266 26.73 -22.42 17.71
CA LYS A 266 25.39 -21.87 17.92
C LYS A 266 24.35 -22.98 17.74
N ASP A 267 23.54 -23.21 18.77
CA ASP A 267 22.42 -24.16 18.81
C ASP A 267 21.21 -23.43 19.42
N LYS A 268 19.98 -23.83 19.08
CA LYS A 268 18.74 -23.15 19.48
C LYS A 268 18.61 -23.02 21.00
N ASP A 269 19.12 -23.99 21.75
CA ASP A 269 19.04 -24.04 23.22
C ASP A 269 20.33 -23.57 23.91
N VAL A 270 21.34 -23.14 23.15
CA VAL A 270 22.66 -22.74 23.66
C VAL A 270 22.92 -21.28 23.35
N LEU A 271 23.13 -20.47 24.40
CA LEU A 271 23.44 -19.05 24.24
C LEU A 271 24.90 -18.82 23.84
N GLY A 272 25.81 -19.66 24.33
CA GLY A 272 27.24 -19.58 24.07
C GLY A 272 28.08 -19.51 25.34
N LYS A 273 29.39 -19.32 25.21
CA LYS A 273 30.30 -19.18 26.35
C LYS A 273 30.25 -17.78 26.94
N ILE A 274 30.39 -17.68 28.27
CA ILE A 274 30.36 -16.40 28.99
C ILE A 274 31.28 -15.34 28.36
N SER A 275 32.49 -15.73 27.99
CA SER A 275 33.48 -14.86 27.34
C SER A 275 33.03 -14.19 26.03
N HIS A 276 32.04 -14.75 25.32
CA HIS A 276 31.51 -14.22 24.06
C HIS A 276 30.13 -13.55 24.21
N LEU A 277 29.44 -13.75 25.33
CA LEU A 277 28.09 -13.20 25.57
C LEU A 277 28.07 -11.69 25.83
N ALA A 278 29.22 -11.11 26.19
CA ALA A 278 29.33 -9.69 26.50
C ALA A 278 30.61 -9.08 25.93
N GLN A 279 30.59 -7.76 25.79
CA GLN A 279 31.70 -6.93 25.33
C GLN A 279 31.88 -5.76 26.28
N ILE A 280 33.13 -5.32 26.47
CA ILE A 280 33.48 -4.20 27.34
C ILE A 280 34.36 -3.26 26.52
N GLU A 281 34.07 -1.96 26.54
CA GLU A 281 34.86 -0.96 25.81
C GLU A 281 36.20 -0.67 26.50
N ASP A 282 36.16 -0.27 27.78
CA ASP A 282 37.33 0.06 28.60
C ASP A 282 38.28 -1.14 28.76
N ASN A 283 39.56 -0.97 28.39
CA ASN A 283 40.59 -2.01 28.43
C ASN A 283 40.89 -2.48 29.86
N GLU A 284 40.98 -1.55 30.81
CA GLU A 284 41.30 -1.85 32.20
C GLU A 284 40.11 -2.54 32.86
N ALA A 285 38.89 -2.06 32.59
CA ALA A 285 37.66 -2.72 33.01
C ALA A 285 37.58 -4.15 32.46
N ALA A 286 37.85 -4.35 31.17
CA ALA A 286 37.82 -5.66 30.54
C ALA A 286 38.82 -6.62 31.19
N LYS A 287 40.04 -6.17 31.46
CA LYS A 287 41.07 -6.95 32.17
C LYS A 287 40.57 -7.43 33.53
N VAL A 288 40.09 -6.50 34.36
CA VAL A 288 39.79 -6.81 35.77
C VAL A 288 38.48 -7.56 35.95
N ILE A 289 37.47 -7.29 35.11
CA ILE A 289 36.19 -8.00 35.13
C ILE A 289 36.37 -9.42 34.58
N SER A 290 37.13 -9.59 33.49
CA SER A 290 37.42 -10.94 32.96
C SER A 290 38.23 -11.77 33.96
N TRP A 291 39.20 -11.16 34.64
CA TRP A 291 39.93 -11.81 35.72
C TRP A 291 39.03 -12.17 36.91
N HIS A 292 38.10 -11.28 37.28
CA HIS A 292 37.15 -11.54 38.35
C HIS A 292 36.29 -12.77 38.05
N LEU A 293 35.94 -12.97 36.77
CA LEU A 293 35.14 -14.08 36.26
C LEU A 293 35.99 -15.24 35.71
N ALA A 294 37.30 -15.29 35.96
CA ALA A 294 38.21 -16.21 35.27
C ALA A 294 37.82 -17.69 35.41
N SER A 295 37.14 -18.08 36.49
CA SER A 295 36.61 -19.43 36.71
C SER A 295 35.44 -19.80 35.79
N ASP A 296 34.75 -18.81 35.26
CA ASP A 296 33.46 -18.96 34.57
C ASP A 296 33.54 -18.56 33.09
N MET A 297 34.62 -17.91 32.64
CA MET A 297 34.75 -17.38 31.26
C MET A 297 34.55 -18.44 30.17
N ASP A 298 34.91 -19.70 30.44
CA ASP A 298 34.79 -20.82 29.49
C ASP A 298 33.48 -21.62 29.65
N CYS A 299 32.64 -21.28 30.63
CA CYS A 299 31.38 -21.97 30.88
C CYS A 299 30.33 -21.66 29.82
N VAL A 300 29.63 -22.70 29.35
CA VAL A 300 28.61 -22.64 28.29
C VAL A 300 27.24 -22.41 28.91
N VAL A 301 26.58 -21.34 28.51
CA VAL A 301 25.23 -21.00 28.97
C VAL A 301 24.19 -21.63 28.06
N THR A 302 23.19 -22.27 28.65
CA THR A 302 22.06 -22.89 27.94
C THR A 302 20.73 -22.38 28.46
N LEU A 303 19.69 -22.46 27.63
CA LEU A 303 18.34 -22.06 28.03
C LEU A 303 17.70 -23.09 28.99
N THR A 304 18.01 -24.38 28.81
CA THR A 304 17.39 -25.47 29.55
C THR A 304 18.40 -26.40 30.22
N THR A 305 18.01 -27.00 31.33
CA THR A 305 18.79 -28.02 32.03
C THR A 305 19.04 -29.25 31.15
N ALA A 306 18.11 -29.60 30.26
CA ALA A 306 18.26 -30.70 29.32
C ALA A 306 19.41 -30.46 28.32
N ALA A 307 19.52 -29.24 27.77
CA ALA A 307 20.62 -28.87 26.88
C ALA A 307 21.97 -28.85 27.63
N ALA A 308 22.01 -28.32 28.85
CA ALA A 308 23.21 -28.39 29.70
C ALA A 308 23.66 -29.84 29.95
N ARG A 309 22.72 -30.75 30.28
CA ARG A 309 23.04 -32.16 30.49
C ARG A 309 23.63 -32.82 29.25
N ARG A 310 23.05 -32.56 28.07
CA ARG A 310 23.56 -33.08 26.79
C ARG A 310 25.04 -32.71 26.58
N ILE A 311 25.37 -31.42 26.73
CA ILE A 311 26.75 -30.93 26.56
C ILE A 311 27.68 -31.54 27.61
N PHE A 312 27.22 -31.64 28.87
CA PHE A 312 27.99 -32.28 29.93
C PHE A 312 28.33 -33.73 29.60
N ASP A 313 27.36 -34.51 29.12
CA ASP A 313 27.56 -35.93 28.79
C ASP A 313 28.48 -36.09 27.55
N GLU A 314 28.26 -35.31 26.50
CA GLU A 314 29.09 -35.30 25.27
C GLU A 314 30.57 -34.96 25.56
N THR A 315 30.79 -34.02 26.49
CA THR A 315 32.14 -33.59 26.91
C THR A 315 32.70 -34.41 28.07
N LYS A 316 32.00 -35.46 28.51
CA LYS A 316 32.38 -36.30 29.65
C LYS A 316 32.65 -35.49 30.92
N GLY A 317 31.89 -34.42 31.13
CA GLY A 317 31.99 -33.50 32.25
C GLY A 317 33.17 -32.54 32.22
N GLN A 318 33.93 -32.45 31.13
CA GLN A 318 35.04 -31.49 31.00
C GLN A 318 34.55 -30.06 30.82
N GLN A 319 33.42 -29.86 30.14
CA GLN A 319 32.85 -28.54 29.89
C GLN A 319 31.95 -28.12 31.05
N GLN A 320 32.22 -26.95 31.63
CA GLN A 320 31.30 -26.31 32.56
C GLN A 320 30.07 -25.79 31.81
N VAL A 321 28.89 -26.00 32.39
CA VAL A 321 27.60 -25.61 31.81
C VAL A 321 26.75 -24.88 32.84
N LEU A 322 26.02 -23.85 32.39
CA LEU A 322 25.10 -23.07 33.21
C LEU A 322 23.70 -23.03 32.55
N PRO A 323 22.72 -23.79 33.08
CA PRO A 323 21.36 -23.75 32.58
C PRO A 323 20.55 -22.60 33.22
N LEU A 324 19.96 -21.74 32.40
CA LEU A 324 19.23 -20.55 32.85
C LEU A 324 17.95 -20.85 33.62
N ASP A 325 17.27 -21.96 33.29
CA ASP A 325 16.06 -22.40 33.97
C ASP A 325 16.30 -22.85 35.44
N SER A 326 17.55 -23.08 35.81
CA SER A 326 17.96 -23.40 37.18
C SER A 326 18.31 -22.18 38.04
N ILE A 327 18.42 -20.98 37.45
CA ILE A 327 18.86 -19.78 38.17
C ILE A 327 17.72 -19.21 39.00
N TYR A 328 17.96 -19.05 40.31
CA TYR A 328 17.02 -18.41 41.23
C TYR A 328 16.96 -16.89 41.01
N ARG A 329 15.98 -16.44 40.21
CA ARG A 329 15.89 -15.04 39.75
C ARG A 329 15.68 -14.00 40.85
N ARG A 330 15.07 -14.37 41.99
CA ARG A 330 14.73 -13.41 43.06
C ARG A 330 15.94 -12.87 43.82
N SER A 331 17.10 -13.52 43.74
CA SER A 331 18.34 -13.06 44.37
C SER A 331 19.24 -12.25 43.44
N LEU A 332 18.82 -12.01 42.19
CA LEU A 332 19.62 -11.29 41.20
C LEU A 332 19.59 -9.78 41.49
N PRO A 333 20.68 -9.06 41.18
CA PRO A 333 20.73 -7.62 41.34
C PRO A 333 19.72 -6.94 40.41
N ASP A 334 19.08 -5.89 40.92
CA ASP A 334 18.32 -4.96 40.08
C ASP A 334 19.30 -4.11 39.25
N TRP A 335 19.16 -4.21 37.93
CA TRP A 335 20.01 -3.50 36.95
C TRP A 335 19.78 -1.99 36.95
N ASN A 336 18.61 -1.52 37.39
CA ASN A 336 18.27 -0.11 37.49
C ASN A 336 18.59 0.51 38.85
N ARG A 337 19.07 -0.30 39.80
CA ARG A 337 19.41 0.16 41.14
C ARG A 337 20.56 1.18 41.10
N PRO A 338 20.45 2.32 41.81
CA PRO A 338 21.57 3.25 41.93
C PRO A 338 22.71 2.66 42.76
N LEU A 339 23.90 3.25 42.66
CA LEU A 339 25.05 2.84 43.48
C LEU A 339 24.72 2.96 44.97
N PRO A 340 25.32 2.12 45.85
CA PRO A 340 24.95 2.08 47.27
C PRO A 340 25.10 3.40 48.05
N HIS A 341 25.95 4.32 47.58
CA HIS A 341 26.15 5.65 48.17
C HIS A 341 25.14 6.71 47.69
N LEU A 342 24.31 6.38 46.70
CA LEU A 342 23.25 7.22 46.16
C LEU A 342 21.91 6.73 46.72
N GLN A 343 21.49 7.26 47.87
CA GLN A 343 20.23 6.88 48.51
C GLN A 343 19.20 8.00 48.34
N ASN A 344 18.01 7.66 47.82
CA ASN A 344 16.91 8.61 47.56
C ASN A 344 17.33 9.84 46.73
N GLY A 345 18.19 9.66 45.73
CA GLY A 345 18.72 10.73 44.89
C GLY A 345 19.73 11.65 45.56
N ARG A 346 20.17 11.34 46.80
CA ARG A 346 21.19 12.09 47.54
C ARG A 346 22.45 11.25 47.74
N ASN A 347 23.60 11.91 47.63
CA ASN A 347 24.89 11.32 47.99
C ASN A 347 24.98 11.20 49.52
N THR A 348 25.12 9.98 50.04
CA THR A 348 25.39 9.75 51.48
C THR A 348 26.79 10.18 51.88
N PHE A 349 27.74 10.13 50.93
CA PHE A 349 29.09 10.67 51.06
C PHE A 349 29.65 11.01 49.67
N LYS A 350 30.71 11.80 49.62
CA LYS A 350 31.41 12.12 48.37
C LYS A 350 32.29 10.94 47.97
N ALA A 351 31.84 10.16 47.00
CA ALA A 351 32.67 9.11 46.43
C ALA A 351 33.81 9.72 45.58
N ILE A 352 35.00 9.14 45.70
CA ILE A 352 36.17 9.46 44.89
C ILE A 352 36.45 8.30 43.92
N GLY A 353 37.11 8.56 42.80
CA GLY A 353 37.53 7.51 41.86
C GLY A 353 36.43 6.90 40.98
N ASN A 354 35.37 7.65 40.66
CA ASN A 354 34.35 7.29 39.66
C ASN A 354 33.79 5.85 39.80
N PRO A 355 33.15 5.51 40.94
CA PRO A 355 32.57 4.20 41.13
C PRO A 355 31.44 3.93 40.11
N VAL A 356 31.42 2.73 39.54
CA VAL A 356 30.37 2.25 38.62
C VAL A 356 30.13 0.77 38.85
N PHE A 357 28.90 0.26 38.70
CA PHE A 357 28.68 -1.17 38.74
C PHE A 357 29.38 -1.85 37.56
N ALA A 358 30.15 -2.92 37.82
CA ALA A 358 30.88 -3.64 36.78
C ALA A 358 29.94 -4.18 35.68
N ARG A 359 28.75 -4.65 36.08
CA ARG A 359 27.71 -5.12 35.15
C ARG A 359 27.22 -4.04 34.18
N ASN A 360 27.27 -2.76 34.56
CA ASN A 360 26.83 -1.65 33.70
C ASN A 360 27.84 -1.31 32.59
N LEU A 361 29.03 -1.89 32.63
CA LEU A 361 30.05 -1.75 31.58
C LEU A 361 29.94 -2.82 30.49
N LEU A 362 29.05 -3.81 30.68
CA LEU A 362 28.82 -4.87 29.71
C LEU A 362 27.87 -4.39 28.60
N THR A 363 28.28 -4.60 27.37
CA THR A 363 27.45 -4.48 26.17
C THR A 363 27.09 -5.89 25.69
N PHE A 364 25.81 -6.17 25.50
CA PHE A 364 25.32 -7.47 25.03
C PHE A 364 24.98 -7.41 23.54
N PRO A 365 25.70 -8.14 22.66
CA PRO A 365 25.39 -8.18 21.23
C PRO A 365 24.06 -8.86 20.92
N GLU A 366 23.75 -9.93 21.67
CA GLU A 366 22.57 -10.78 21.50
C GLU A 366 21.96 -11.10 22.89
N HIS A 367 20.66 -11.48 22.92
CA HIS A 367 19.97 -12.02 24.10
C HIS A 367 20.08 -11.22 25.42
N THR A 368 19.87 -9.89 25.37
CA THR A 368 20.08 -8.96 26.49
C THR A 368 19.49 -9.43 27.83
N GLU A 369 18.22 -9.85 27.89
CA GLU A 369 17.58 -10.25 29.16
C GLU A 369 18.20 -11.52 29.78
N ASN A 370 18.54 -12.48 28.93
CA ASN A 370 19.19 -13.71 29.35
C ASN A 370 20.62 -13.42 29.85
N CYS A 371 21.37 -12.60 29.11
CA CYS A 371 22.70 -12.16 29.52
C CYS A 371 22.66 -11.37 30.84
N GLN A 372 21.67 -10.50 31.04
CA GLN A 372 21.47 -9.80 32.31
C GLN A 372 21.23 -10.76 33.48
N THR A 373 20.53 -11.87 33.24
CA THR A 373 20.33 -12.93 34.24
C THR A 373 21.66 -13.61 34.59
N VAL A 374 22.44 -14.03 33.57
CA VAL A 374 23.76 -14.67 33.75
C VAL A 374 24.71 -13.75 34.50
N PHE A 375 24.94 -12.54 33.99
CA PHE A 375 25.92 -11.63 34.56
C PHE A 375 25.45 -11.01 35.88
N GLY A 376 24.14 -10.91 36.11
CA GLY A 376 23.59 -10.56 37.42
C GLY A 376 23.97 -11.59 38.48
N MET A 377 23.95 -12.88 38.14
CA MET A 377 24.35 -13.95 39.05
C MET A 377 25.87 -13.96 39.29
N LEU A 378 26.66 -13.83 38.21
CA LEU A 378 28.12 -14.01 38.26
C LEU A 378 28.87 -12.79 38.81
N LEU A 379 28.48 -11.57 38.40
CA LEU A 379 29.12 -10.33 38.86
C LEU A 379 28.46 -9.73 40.09
N GLY A 380 27.17 -10.03 40.30
CA GLY A 380 26.39 -9.45 41.39
C GLY A 380 26.47 -7.92 41.41
N ASP A 381 26.72 -7.39 42.60
CA ASP A 381 26.87 -5.96 42.88
C ASP A 381 28.32 -5.45 42.82
N ALA A 382 29.24 -6.17 42.16
CA ALA A 382 30.63 -5.71 42.05
C ALA A 382 30.74 -4.29 41.44
N ILE A 383 31.59 -3.47 42.04
CA ILE A 383 31.80 -2.06 41.64
C ILE A 383 33.22 -1.90 41.11
N LEU A 384 33.37 -1.27 39.95
CA LEU A 384 34.64 -0.80 39.42
C LEU A 384 34.91 0.64 39.90
N ILE A 385 36.14 0.91 40.32
CA ILE A 385 36.62 2.22 40.79
C ILE A 385 38.03 2.48 40.25
N ASP A 386 38.50 3.72 40.27
CA ASP A 386 39.77 4.08 39.59
C ASP A 386 40.99 3.37 40.20
N ASN A 387 41.21 3.51 41.51
CA ASN A 387 42.41 3.02 42.18
C ASN A 387 42.13 2.48 43.60
N LEU A 388 43.16 1.90 44.23
CA LEU A 388 43.05 1.24 45.53
C LEU A 388 42.72 2.22 46.68
N ASP A 389 43.28 3.43 46.67
CA ASP A 389 43.00 4.42 47.70
C ASP A 389 41.54 4.88 47.65
N ALA A 390 41.02 5.11 46.45
CA ALA A 390 39.61 5.39 46.23
C ALA A 390 38.72 4.23 46.70
N ALA A 391 39.10 2.99 46.40
CA ALA A 391 38.37 1.80 46.82
C ALA A 391 38.31 1.66 48.35
N ASN A 392 39.43 1.88 49.04
CA ASN A 392 39.50 1.84 50.49
C ASN A 392 38.66 2.94 51.14
N HIS A 393 38.75 4.17 50.62
CA HIS A 393 37.90 5.28 51.07
C HIS A 393 36.41 4.95 50.87
N TYR A 394 36.04 4.51 49.67
CA TYR A 394 34.66 4.17 49.32
C TYR A 394 34.10 3.09 50.26
N ARG A 395 34.86 2.03 50.49
CA ARG A 395 34.48 0.97 51.44
C ARG A 395 34.30 1.53 52.85
N LYS A 396 35.28 2.29 53.36
CA LYS A 396 35.27 2.84 54.73
C LYS A 396 34.02 3.67 55.01
N GLU A 397 33.59 4.48 54.04
CA GLU A 397 32.38 5.27 54.17
C GLU A 397 31.11 4.44 54.00
N LEU A 398 31.09 3.48 53.06
CA LEU A 398 29.91 2.69 52.77
C LEU A 398 29.52 1.72 53.89
N VAL A 399 30.49 1.04 54.50
CA VAL A 399 30.25 0.03 55.54
C VAL A 399 29.69 0.60 56.85
N LYS A 400 29.69 1.93 57.02
CA LYS A 400 29.02 2.60 58.13
C LYS A 400 27.50 2.42 58.09
N ASN A 401 26.93 2.28 56.89
CA ASN A 401 25.49 2.32 56.68
C ASN A 401 24.93 1.08 55.96
N THR A 402 25.73 0.37 55.15
CA THR A 402 25.26 -0.78 54.36
C THR A 402 26.39 -1.76 54.01
N HIS A 403 26.02 -2.97 53.57
CA HIS A 403 26.98 -3.92 53.02
C HIS A 403 27.73 -3.34 51.81
N CYS A 404 29.04 -3.58 51.75
CA CYS A 404 29.88 -3.18 50.62
C CYS A 404 30.19 -4.41 49.75
N PRO A 405 29.79 -4.39 48.46
CA PRO A 405 30.13 -5.46 47.52
C PRO A 405 31.64 -5.51 47.24
N ALA A 406 32.07 -6.47 46.43
CA ALA A 406 33.45 -6.50 45.97
C ALA A 406 33.76 -5.24 45.15
N LEU A 407 34.92 -4.64 45.41
CA LEU A 407 35.45 -3.50 44.67
C LEU A 407 36.60 -3.96 43.80
N LEU A 408 36.54 -3.62 42.52
CA LEU A 408 37.58 -3.83 41.52
C LEU A 408 38.17 -2.48 41.17
N THR A 409 39.49 -2.38 41.06
CA THR A 409 40.14 -1.14 40.62
C THR A 409 40.61 -1.26 39.17
N ARG A 410 40.66 -0.16 38.42
CA ARG A 410 41.23 -0.15 37.06
C ARG A 410 42.71 -0.54 37.07
N ASP A 411 43.42 -0.18 38.13
CA ASP A 411 44.82 -0.59 38.35
C ASP A 411 44.99 -2.12 38.56
N GLY A 412 43.90 -2.87 38.74
CA GLY A 412 43.94 -4.32 38.87
C GLY A 412 43.94 -4.83 40.31
N GLU A 413 43.57 -4.04 41.30
CA GLU A 413 43.44 -4.49 42.69
C GLU A 413 41.98 -4.87 42.99
N ARG A 414 41.77 -5.86 43.87
CA ARG A 414 40.45 -6.29 44.33
C ARG A 414 40.34 -6.21 45.84
N ILE A 415 39.32 -5.50 46.31
CA ILE A 415 38.83 -5.58 47.69
C ILE A 415 37.62 -6.51 47.69
N ARG A 416 37.72 -7.65 48.38
CA ARG A 416 36.59 -8.59 48.50
C ARG A 416 35.47 -7.97 49.35
N SER A 417 34.26 -8.52 49.26
CA SER A 417 33.09 -8.03 50.04
C SER A 417 33.33 -8.06 51.57
N ASN A 418 34.13 -9.01 52.05
CA ASN A 418 34.57 -9.07 53.46
C ASN A 418 35.70 -8.08 53.82
N GLY A 419 36.22 -7.32 52.86
CA GLY A 419 37.23 -6.28 53.05
C GLY A 419 38.67 -6.75 52.87
N LYS A 420 38.91 -8.02 52.55
CA LYS A 420 40.27 -8.52 52.26
C LYS A 420 40.78 -7.96 50.94
N PHE A 421 41.95 -7.34 50.97
CA PHE A 421 42.70 -6.87 49.79
C PHE A 421 44.20 -7.18 49.94
N GLY A 422 44.96 -7.08 48.85
CA GLY A 422 46.39 -7.42 48.81
C GLY A 422 46.70 -8.91 48.62
N GLY A 423 47.94 -9.21 48.20
CA GLY A 423 48.41 -10.54 47.82
C GLY A 423 48.08 -10.91 46.37
N LEU A 424 48.78 -11.92 45.82
CA LEU A 424 48.70 -12.32 44.41
C LEU A 424 47.26 -12.65 43.95
N GLN A 425 46.43 -13.18 44.83
CA GLN A 425 45.04 -13.53 44.52
C GLN A 425 44.09 -12.32 44.44
N ASN A 426 44.52 -11.14 44.87
CA ASN A 426 43.73 -9.91 44.79
C ASN A 426 44.33 -8.89 43.83
N LYS A 427 45.30 -9.32 43.02
CA LYS A 427 45.90 -8.53 41.96
C LYS A 427 45.66 -9.19 40.61
N ALA A 428 45.01 -8.48 39.70
CA ALA A 428 44.77 -8.90 38.35
C ALA A 428 46.12 -9.04 37.62
N PRO A 429 46.36 -10.16 36.94
CA PRO A 429 47.54 -10.30 36.11
C PRO A 429 47.43 -9.36 34.88
N PRO A 430 48.56 -9.06 34.23
CA PRO A 430 48.57 -8.46 32.89
C PRO A 430 47.66 -9.21 31.91
N MET A 431 47.08 -8.48 30.96
CA MET A 431 46.03 -9.00 30.06
C MET A 431 46.50 -10.21 29.22
N ASP A 432 47.77 -10.22 28.80
CA ASP A 432 48.41 -11.33 28.07
C ASP A 432 48.41 -12.66 28.87
N LYS A 433 48.44 -12.58 30.20
CA LYS A 433 48.43 -13.76 31.07
C LYS A 433 47.04 -14.33 31.31
N LEU A 434 45.98 -13.66 30.83
CA LEU A 434 44.61 -14.16 30.88
C LEU A 434 44.32 -15.20 29.78
N ARG A 435 45.32 -15.58 28.97
CA ARG A 435 45.23 -16.66 27.96
C ARG A 435 44.05 -16.49 26.99
N GLY A 436 43.70 -15.25 26.66
CA GLY A 436 42.61 -14.97 25.74
C GLY A 436 41.20 -14.94 26.33
N MET A 437 41.04 -15.29 27.62
CA MET A 437 39.80 -15.20 28.38
C MET A 437 39.54 -13.76 28.80
N VAL A 438 39.40 -12.87 27.82
CA VAL A 438 39.12 -11.45 28.02
C VAL A 438 37.95 -11.05 27.14
N PHE A 439 36.97 -10.33 27.69
CA PHE A 439 35.84 -9.82 26.93
C PHE A 439 36.30 -8.98 25.72
N GLY A 440 35.66 -9.20 24.57
CA GLY A 440 35.91 -8.40 23.38
C GLY A 440 35.50 -6.93 23.57
N ALA A 441 36.04 -6.04 22.74
CA ALA A 441 35.57 -4.66 22.65
C ALA A 441 34.38 -4.57 21.68
N PRO A 442 33.32 -3.81 22.01
CA PRO A 442 32.19 -3.65 21.12
C PRO A 442 32.56 -2.86 19.86
N LEU A 443 31.70 -2.95 18.85
CA LEU A 443 31.82 -2.07 17.69
C LEU A 443 31.67 -0.61 18.15
N PRO A 444 32.55 0.30 17.72
CA PRO A 444 32.46 1.70 18.09
C PRO A 444 31.09 2.29 17.79
N GLN A 445 30.56 3.12 18.69
CA GLN A 445 29.24 3.74 18.52
C GLN A 445 29.12 4.52 17.19
N ARG A 446 30.25 5.07 16.71
CA ARG A 446 30.35 5.71 15.40
C ARG A 446 29.95 4.79 14.25
N CYS A 447 30.23 3.49 14.31
CA CYS A 447 29.78 2.54 13.28
C CYS A 447 28.25 2.43 13.23
N LYS A 448 27.57 2.44 14.38
CA LYS A 448 26.10 2.39 14.41
C LYS A 448 25.49 3.65 13.80
N ILE A 449 26.00 4.81 14.21
CA ILE A 449 25.60 6.12 13.65
C ILE A 449 25.82 6.16 12.13
N LEU A 450 26.97 5.68 11.65
CA LEU A 450 27.27 5.62 10.23
C LEU A 450 26.32 4.69 9.48
N SER A 451 25.96 3.53 10.04
CA SER A 451 24.97 2.64 9.42
C SER A 451 23.61 3.31 9.28
N GLU A 452 23.11 3.98 10.32
CA GLU A 452 21.85 4.74 10.26
C GLU A 452 21.90 5.85 9.19
N GLN A 453 23.01 6.57 9.10
CA GLN A 453 23.23 7.59 8.07
C GLN A 453 23.26 6.99 6.66
N ILE A 454 23.96 5.87 6.46
CA ILE A 454 24.03 5.13 5.19
C ILE A 454 22.64 4.69 4.74
N ASP A 455 21.87 4.06 5.64
CA ASP A 455 20.54 3.55 5.32
C ASP A 455 19.59 4.68 4.92
N LEU A 456 19.65 5.81 5.64
CA LEU A 456 18.84 6.98 5.34
C LEU A 456 19.25 7.65 4.02
N LEU A 457 20.55 7.76 3.73
CA LEU A 457 21.06 8.28 2.46
C LEU A 457 20.65 7.40 1.26
N GLN A 458 20.66 6.08 1.42
CA GLN A 458 20.17 5.16 0.39
C GLN A 458 18.67 5.32 0.12
N GLN A 459 17.86 5.46 1.18
CA GLN A 459 16.43 5.73 1.04
C GLN A 459 16.17 7.05 0.32
N TYR A 460 16.91 8.11 0.69
CA TYR A 460 16.82 9.41 0.05
C TYR A 460 17.20 9.34 -1.43
N GLN A 461 18.31 8.70 -1.79
CA GLN A 461 18.73 8.51 -3.18
C GLN A 461 17.65 7.80 -4.01
N LYS A 462 17.05 6.73 -3.46
CA LYS A 462 15.94 6.00 -4.10
C LYS A 462 14.72 6.90 -4.30
N ALA A 463 14.36 7.71 -3.29
CA ALA A 463 13.22 8.62 -3.35
C ALA A 463 13.43 9.73 -4.39
N VAL A 464 14.61 10.35 -4.44
CA VAL A 464 14.92 11.38 -5.45
C VAL A 464 14.86 10.80 -6.86
N ALA A 465 15.48 9.64 -7.09
CA ALA A 465 15.43 8.98 -8.41
C ALA A 465 14.00 8.61 -8.82
N TRP A 466 13.18 8.16 -7.87
CA TRP A 466 11.77 7.86 -8.12
C TRP A 466 10.96 9.12 -8.46
N LEU A 467 11.17 10.21 -7.72
CA LEU A 467 10.55 11.51 -7.99
C LEU A 467 10.94 12.05 -9.37
N THR A 468 12.23 11.98 -9.74
CA THR A 468 12.70 12.40 -11.06
C THR A 468 12.00 11.63 -12.18
N ASN A 469 11.87 10.30 -12.05
CA ASN A 469 11.17 9.49 -13.03
C ASN A 469 9.69 9.85 -13.12
N LYS A 470 8.99 9.99 -11.98
CA LYS A 470 7.56 10.33 -11.97
C LYS A 470 7.27 11.71 -12.55
N LYS A 471 8.15 12.69 -12.33
CA LYS A 471 8.07 14.01 -12.97
C LYS A 471 8.27 13.91 -14.48
N ALA A 472 9.26 13.15 -14.93
CA ALA A 472 9.50 12.94 -16.36
C ALA A 472 8.31 12.23 -17.05
N ASP A 473 7.71 11.23 -16.41
CA ASP A 473 6.51 10.55 -16.91
C ASP A 473 5.33 11.53 -17.01
N LEU A 474 5.09 12.33 -15.97
CA LEU A 474 4.02 13.33 -15.97
C LEU A 474 4.23 14.37 -17.09
N ASP A 475 5.45 14.92 -17.20
CA ASP A 475 5.80 15.91 -18.22
C ASP A 475 5.57 15.34 -19.65
N PHE A 476 5.94 14.08 -19.88
CA PHE A 476 5.70 13.40 -21.15
C PHE A 476 4.21 13.29 -21.47
N HIS A 477 3.40 12.87 -20.50
CA HIS A 477 1.94 12.75 -20.69
C HIS A 477 1.25 14.11 -20.83
N GLU A 478 1.69 15.15 -20.11
CA GLU A 478 1.17 16.51 -20.28
C GLU A 478 1.52 17.10 -21.65
N GLN A 479 2.74 16.86 -22.16
CA GLN A 479 3.13 17.26 -23.51
C GLN A 479 2.31 16.53 -24.58
N SER A 480 2.09 15.22 -24.41
CA SER A 480 1.24 14.43 -25.31
C SER A 480 -0.21 14.93 -25.32
N TYR A 481 -0.77 15.23 -24.14
CA TYR A 481 -2.14 15.74 -23.99
C TYR A 481 -2.33 17.13 -24.61
N ASN A 482 -1.30 17.98 -24.55
CA ASN A 482 -1.29 19.32 -25.13
C ASN A 482 -0.79 19.36 -26.58
N SER A 483 -0.57 18.21 -27.21
CA SER A 483 -0.09 18.12 -28.59
C SER A 483 -1.05 18.76 -29.61
N PRO A 484 -0.53 19.19 -30.78
CA PRO A 484 -1.36 19.70 -31.88
C PRO A 484 -2.44 18.70 -32.31
N GLU A 485 -2.13 17.41 -32.28
CA GLU A 485 -3.03 16.31 -32.64
C GLU A 485 -4.20 16.20 -31.66
N MET A 486 -3.92 16.25 -30.35
CA MET A 486 -4.97 16.24 -29.33
C MET A 486 -5.82 17.51 -29.36
N ASN A 487 -5.21 18.67 -29.64
CA ASN A 487 -5.95 19.92 -29.83
C ASN A 487 -6.84 19.87 -31.09
N LYS A 488 -6.40 19.17 -32.15
CA LYS A 488 -7.23 18.93 -33.34
C LYS A 488 -8.44 18.06 -32.99
N LYS A 489 -8.25 16.96 -32.25
CA LYS A 489 -9.37 16.12 -31.77
C LYS A 489 -10.36 16.89 -30.89
N LYS A 490 -9.88 17.79 -30.02
CA LYS A 490 -10.75 18.69 -29.22
C LYS A 490 -11.59 19.62 -30.10
N LYS A 491 -11.01 20.15 -31.18
CA LYS A 491 -11.76 20.96 -32.17
C LYS A 491 -12.77 20.12 -32.94
N GLU A 492 -12.38 18.94 -33.41
CA GLU A 492 -13.27 18.00 -34.10
C GLU A 492 -14.48 17.63 -33.23
N LEU A 493 -14.26 17.36 -31.94
CA LEU A 493 -15.34 17.13 -30.99
C LEU A 493 -16.29 18.34 -30.90
N ALA A 494 -15.75 19.55 -30.74
CA ALA A 494 -16.57 20.76 -30.66
C ALA A 494 -17.38 21.03 -31.95
N ASP A 495 -16.81 20.69 -33.11
CA ASP A 495 -17.50 20.83 -34.40
C ASP A 495 -18.58 19.74 -34.58
N GLN A 496 -18.32 18.50 -34.15
CA GLN A 496 -19.32 17.44 -34.12
C GLN A 496 -20.48 17.78 -33.19
N GLU A 497 -20.23 18.34 -32.01
CA GLU A 497 -21.29 18.78 -31.08
C GLU A 497 -22.16 19.88 -31.67
N LYS A 498 -21.56 20.85 -32.37
CA LYS A 498 -22.32 21.89 -33.11
C LYS A 498 -23.18 21.28 -34.21
N ARG A 499 -22.64 20.34 -34.98
CA ARG A 499 -23.36 19.65 -36.06
C ARG A 499 -24.50 18.80 -35.51
N LEU A 500 -24.27 18.05 -34.43
CA LEU A 500 -25.30 17.28 -33.74
C LEU A 500 -26.45 18.19 -33.31
N LYS A 501 -26.15 19.33 -32.67
CA LYS A 501 -27.16 20.30 -32.25
C LYS A 501 -27.97 20.87 -33.42
N ALA A 502 -27.33 21.11 -34.57
CA ALA A 502 -28.03 21.58 -35.77
C ALA A 502 -28.97 20.50 -36.34
N ILE A 503 -28.55 19.23 -36.37
CA ILE A 503 -29.38 18.11 -36.83
C ILE A 503 -30.54 17.85 -35.87
N GLU A 504 -30.30 17.89 -34.56
CA GLU A 504 -31.35 17.81 -33.54
C GLU A 504 -32.35 18.95 -33.67
N GLN A 505 -31.89 20.17 -34.00
CA GLN A 505 -32.77 21.28 -34.34
C GLN A 505 -33.54 21.05 -35.63
N GLU A 506 -32.95 20.48 -36.68
CA GLU A 506 -33.67 20.19 -37.94
C GLU A 506 -34.72 19.08 -37.76
N LEU A 507 -34.39 18.04 -36.99
CA LEU A 507 -35.31 16.98 -36.56
C LEU A 507 -36.42 17.54 -35.65
N GLY A 508 -36.09 18.47 -34.74
CA GLY A 508 -37.02 19.11 -33.81
C GLY A 508 -37.84 20.28 -34.38
N MET A 509 -37.33 21.02 -35.37
CA MET A 509 -38.03 22.16 -35.99
C MET A 509 -39.15 21.71 -36.94
N LEU A 510 -39.13 20.46 -37.40
CA LEU A 510 -40.25 19.85 -38.10
C LEU A 510 -41.35 19.31 -37.16
N LEU A 511 -41.08 19.20 -35.86
CA LEU A 511 -42.10 18.98 -34.80
C LEU A 511 -42.85 20.28 -34.44
N THR A 512 -42.46 21.44 -34.97
CA THR A 512 -43.08 22.74 -34.71
C THR A 512 -43.71 23.36 -35.95
N HIS A 513 -44.68 22.67 -36.55
CA HIS A 513 -45.78 23.33 -37.28
C HIS A 513 -47.14 22.84 -36.76
N SER A 514 -47.32 22.87 -35.44
CA SER A 514 -48.59 23.25 -34.80
C SER A 514 -48.43 23.39 -33.28
N LEU A 515 -48.54 24.66 -32.84
CA LEU A 515 -48.97 25.13 -31.51
C LEU A 515 -47.95 25.09 -30.35
N LEU A 516 -47.37 26.28 -30.12
CA LEU A 516 -47.27 27.06 -28.87
C LEU A 516 -47.23 26.34 -27.50
N HIS A 517 -46.18 26.69 -26.73
CA HIS A 517 -46.09 26.87 -25.26
C HIS A 517 -46.72 25.75 -24.38
N ASP A 518 -46.00 25.00 -23.57
CA ASP A 518 -45.24 25.46 -22.40
C ASP A 518 -44.59 24.25 -21.71
N GLY A 519 -43.48 24.50 -21.01
CA GLY A 519 -43.09 23.72 -19.82
C GLY A 519 -42.22 22.48 -20.03
N VAL A 520 -40.92 22.68 -20.26
CA VAL A 520 -39.91 21.69 -19.84
C VAL A 520 -38.89 22.37 -18.94
N GLY A 521 -38.71 21.78 -17.77
CA GLY A 521 -37.88 22.24 -16.67
C GLY A 521 -36.45 22.56 -17.10
N LYS A 522 -36.01 23.74 -16.65
CA LYS A 522 -34.60 24.12 -16.60
C LYS A 522 -33.82 23.06 -15.81
N LEU A 523 -32.91 22.35 -16.49
CA LEU A 523 -31.78 21.72 -15.83
C LEU A 523 -30.79 22.85 -15.50
N THR A 524 -30.82 23.33 -14.26
CA THR A 524 -29.83 24.27 -13.74
C THR A 524 -28.50 23.53 -13.60
N ILE A 525 -27.55 23.83 -14.49
CA ILE A 525 -26.15 23.43 -14.32
C ILE A 525 -25.53 24.33 -13.26
N LEU A 526 -25.33 23.80 -12.06
CA LEU A 526 -24.49 24.42 -11.03
C LEU A 526 -23.01 24.20 -11.42
N ILE A 527 -22.40 25.23 -12.00
CA ILE A 527 -20.94 25.31 -12.14
C ILE A 527 -20.40 25.73 -10.77
N ILE A 528 -19.83 24.79 -10.02
CA ILE A 528 -19.00 25.11 -8.86
C ILE A 528 -17.58 25.34 -9.39
N SER A 529 -17.24 26.62 -9.60
CA SER A 529 -15.85 27.04 -9.80
C SER A 529 -15.19 27.21 -8.45
N GLU A 530 -14.31 26.27 -8.07
CA GLU A 530 -13.37 26.49 -6.96
C GLU A 530 -12.41 27.61 -7.36
N THR A 531 -12.51 28.74 -6.67
CA THR A 531 -11.46 29.75 -6.61
C THR A 531 -10.96 29.85 -5.19
N HIS A 532 -9.67 29.57 -5.01
CA HIS A 532 -8.93 29.81 -3.78
C HIS A 532 -8.99 31.29 -3.39
N SER A 533 -9.35 31.58 -2.14
CA SER A 533 -8.57 32.36 -1.17
C SER A 533 -9.46 32.95 -0.06
N GLY A 534 -8.95 32.94 1.17
CA GLY A 534 -9.38 33.91 2.19
C GLY A 534 -9.99 33.32 3.47
N ASN A 535 -9.13 33.17 4.48
CA ASN A 535 -9.44 33.16 5.92
C ASN A 535 -10.80 33.75 6.31
N LEU A 536 -11.58 33.00 7.09
CA LEU A 536 -12.44 33.56 8.13
C LEU A 536 -12.55 32.60 9.31
N GLN A 537 -11.93 33.03 10.41
CA GLN A 537 -12.17 32.55 11.76
C GLN A 537 -13.64 32.79 12.13
N PHE A 538 -14.25 31.86 12.86
CA PHE A 538 -15.34 32.21 13.77
C PHE A 538 -15.13 31.59 15.14
N HIS A 539 -14.95 32.48 16.12
CA HIS A 539 -15.28 32.25 17.52
C HIS A 539 -16.80 32.10 17.67
N LYS A 540 -17.25 30.97 18.22
CA LYS A 540 -17.84 30.90 19.56
C LYS A 540 -18.02 29.44 19.98
#